data_AF-A0AAW2UKK8-F1
#
_entry.id   AF-A0AAW2UKK8-F1
#
_cell.length_a   1.000
_cell.length_b   1.000
_cell.length_c   1.000
_cell.angle_alpha   90.00
_cell.angle_beta   90.00
_cell.angle_gamma   90.00
#
_symmetry.space_group_name_H-M   'P 1'
#
loop_
_entity.id
_entity.type
_entity.pdbx_description
1 polymer ?
#
loop_
_entity_poly.entity_id
_entity_poly.type
_entity_poly.pdbx_seq_one_letter_code
_entity_poly.pdbx_strand_id
1 'polypeptide(L)'
;MLLYLTTLNLARFLSEEAPVVFEGKTDTQKRVAMDAWVHGDFLYRNYILNSLSDTLYNVHSSAKTARALWESLEKKYKTEGVGLKKFIVGKFLEFKMVDSKTVMNQV
;
A
#
# COMPACT_ATOMS: atom_id res chain seq x y z
N MET A 1 -7.03 1.78 -5.47
CA MET A 1 -6.99 1.27 -4.08
C MET A 1 -7.12 2.39 -3.05
N LEU A 2 -6.22 3.38 -3.00
CA LEU A 2 -6.30 4.52 -2.06
C LEU A 2 -7.66 5.25 -2.09
N LEU A 3 -8.23 5.53 -3.26
CA LEU A 3 -9.53 6.21 -3.39
C LEU A 3 -10.69 5.47 -2.68
N TYR A 4 -10.71 4.14 -2.72
CA TYR A 4 -11.74 3.31 -2.04
C TYR A 4 -11.53 3.24 -0.53
N LEU A 5 -10.30 3.43 -0.07
CA LEU A 5 -9.95 3.40 1.34
C LEU A 5 -10.20 4.75 2.01
N THR A 6 -10.08 5.84 1.24
CA THR A 6 -10.49 7.18 1.63
C THR A 6 -12.00 7.26 1.87
N THR A 7 -12.82 6.63 1.02
CA THR A 7 -14.28 6.63 1.20
C THR A 7 -14.72 5.86 2.45
N LEU A 8 -13.96 4.85 2.87
CA LEU A 8 -14.20 4.09 4.10
C LEU A 8 -13.62 4.75 5.37
N ASN A 9 -13.01 5.93 5.23
CA ASN A 9 -12.29 6.62 6.32
C ASN A 9 -11.20 5.75 7.00
N LEU A 10 -10.63 4.80 6.25
CA LEU A 10 -9.56 3.91 6.72
C LEU A 10 -8.17 4.44 6.35
N ALA A 11 -8.08 5.41 5.43
CA ALA A 11 -6.82 6.05 5.06
C ALA A 11 -6.10 6.69 6.25
N ARG A 12 -6.84 7.10 7.29
CA ARG A 12 -6.27 7.67 8.53
C ARG A 12 -5.29 6.75 9.23
N PHE A 13 -5.46 5.43 9.14
CA PHE A 13 -4.54 4.46 9.76
C PHE A 13 -3.15 4.43 9.11
N LEU A 14 -2.99 5.03 7.93
CA LEU A 14 -1.69 5.25 7.31
C LEU A 14 -0.97 6.48 7.82
N SER A 15 -1.70 7.52 8.26
CA SER A 15 -1.13 8.85 8.52
C SER A 15 -1.20 9.26 9.99
N GLU A 16 -2.21 8.83 10.72
CA GLU A 16 -2.39 9.11 12.15
C GLU A 16 -1.68 8.06 13.01
N GLU A 17 -1.07 8.49 14.11
CA GLU A 17 -0.55 7.59 15.13
C GLU A 17 -1.68 7.08 16.03
N ALA A 18 -1.43 5.96 16.71
CA ALA A 18 -2.36 5.44 17.70
C ALA A 18 -2.71 6.54 18.72
N PRO A 19 -3.97 6.60 19.21
CA PRO A 19 -4.39 7.66 20.11
C PRO A 19 -3.47 7.77 21.32
N VAL A 20 -2.72 8.87 21.42
CA VAL A 20 -1.93 9.16 22.62
C VAL A 20 -2.89 9.57 23.72
N VAL A 21 -2.77 8.90 24.85
CA VAL A 21 -3.66 9.08 25.99
C VAL A 21 -3.39 10.45 26.62
N PHE A 22 -4.26 11.44 26.38
CA PHE A 22 -4.17 12.75 27.04
C PHE A 22 -4.68 12.68 28.49
N GLU A 23 -3.95 13.31 29.41
CA GLU A 23 -4.35 13.50 30.82
C GLU A 23 -5.62 14.36 30.85
N GLY A 24 -6.74 13.76 31.27
CA GLY A 24 -8.05 14.42 31.35
C GLY A 24 -9.26 13.59 30.86
N LYS A 25 -9.04 12.53 30.07
CA LYS A 25 -10.14 11.61 29.68
C LYS A 25 -10.38 10.52 30.74
N THR A 26 -11.63 10.10 30.92
CA THR A 26 -11.96 8.95 31.79
C THR A 26 -11.33 7.66 31.25
N ASP A 27 -10.94 6.75 32.14
CA ASP A 27 -10.32 5.47 31.74
C ASP A 27 -11.18 4.65 30.78
N THR A 28 -12.51 4.78 30.88
CA THR A 28 -13.46 4.13 29.97
C THR A 28 -13.38 4.71 28.55
N GLN A 29 -13.37 6.04 28.40
CA GLN A 29 -13.25 6.69 27.09
C GLN A 29 -11.92 6.38 26.42
N LYS A 30 -10.84 6.28 27.20
CA LYS A 30 -9.51 5.90 26.70
C LYS A 30 -9.52 4.49 26.13
N ARG A 31 -10.11 3.51 26.82
CA ARG A 31 -10.25 2.12 26.33
C ARG A 31 -11.07 2.06 25.05
N VAL A 32 -12.23 2.71 25.02
CA VAL A 32 -13.12 2.72 23.83
C VAL A 32 -12.40 3.30 22.60
N ALA A 33 -11.64 4.38 22.76
CA ALA A 33 -10.88 4.97 21.66
C ALA A 33 -9.75 4.05 21.16
N MET A 34 -9.06 3.35 22.08
CA MET A 34 -8.02 2.38 21.74
C MET A 34 -8.61 1.15 21.03
N ASP A 35 -9.72 0.61 21.52
CA ASP A 35 -10.38 -0.55 20.92
C ASP A 35 -10.88 -0.23 19.51
N ALA A 36 -11.47 0.96 19.31
CA ALA A 36 -11.88 1.44 17.99
C ALA A 36 -10.68 1.60 17.03
N TRP A 37 -9.53 2.02 17.55
CA TRP A 37 -8.29 2.11 16.77
C TRP A 37 -7.77 0.74 16.35
N VAL A 38 -7.64 -0.20 17.30
CA VAL A 38 -7.18 -1.57 17.04
C VAL A 38 -8.08 -2.27 16.04
N HIS A 39 -9.40 -2.11 16.19
CA HIS A 39 -10.36 -2.69 15.26
C HIS A 39 -10.21 -2.10 13.85
N GLY A 40 -10.06 -0.79 13.72
CA GLY A 40 -9.88 -0.15 12.42
C GLY A 40 -8.56 -0.49 11.74
N ASP A 41 -7.45 -0.58 12.49
CA ASP A 41 -6.16 -1.05 11.96
C ASP A 41 -6.26 -2.50 11.47
N PHE A 42 -6.93 -3.37 12.24
CA PHE A 42 -7.19 -4.75 11.82
C PHE A 42 -7.99 -4.83 10.52
N LEU A 43 -9.09 -4.08 10.40
CA LEU A 43 -9.90 -4.06 9.18
C LEU A 43 -9.07 -3.59 7.98
N TYR A 44 -8.35 -2.49 8.15
CA TYR A 44 -7.55 -1.92 7.07
C TYR A 44 -6.43 -2.85 6.61
N ARG A 45 -5.75 -3.51 7.56
CA ARG A 45 -4.75 -4.54 7.26
C ARG A 45 -5.34 -5.69 6.44
N ASN A 46 -6.49 -6.20 6.85
CA ASN A 46 -7.17 -7.28 6.13
C ASN A 46 -7.59 -6.86 4.72
N TYR A 47 -8.09 -5.63 4.53
CA TYR A 47 -8.41 -5.12 3.20
C TYR A 47 -7.20 -5.08 2.28
N ILE A 48 -6.04 -4.62 2.79
CA ILE A 48 -4.81 -4.63 1.99
C ILE A 48 -4.43 -6.08 1.65
N LEU A 49 -4.37 -6.97 2.64
CA LEU A 49 -3.98 -8.37 2.44
C LEU A 49 -4.90 -9.10 1.46
N ASN A 50 -6.23 -8.91 1.54
CA ASN A 50 -7.20 -9.51 0.63
C ASN A 50 -7.09 -9.00 -0.82
N SER A 51 -6.40 -7.88 -1.05
CA SER A 51 -6.14 -7.36 -2.38
C SER A 51 -4.83 -7.86 -2.99
N LEU A 52 -4.02 -8.62 -2.23
CA LEU A 52 -2.75 -9.17 -2.67
C LEU A 52 -2.95 -10.55 -3.32
N SER A 53 -2.04 -10.92 -4.23
CA SER A 53 -1.90 -12.31 -4.67
C SER A 53 -1.33 -13.18 -3.56
N ASP A 54 -1.54 -14.50 -3.62
CA ASP A 54 -1.07 -15.46 -2.61
C ASP A 54 0.42 -15.33 -2.29
N THR A 55 1.25 -15.11 -3.33
CA THR A 55 2.70 -14.92 -3.15
C THR A 55 3.01 -13.69 -2.31
N LEU A 56 2.33 -12.57 -2.55
CA LEU A 56 2.55 -11.33 -1.80
C LEU A 56 1.91 -11.39 -0.42
N TYR A 57 0.75 -12.02 -0.30
CA TYR A 57 0.11 -12.28 0.98
C TYR A 57 1.06 -13.04 1.92
N ASN A 58 1.66 -14.13 1.45
CA ASN A 58 2.56 -14.95 2.27
C ASN A 58 3.77 -14.16 2.78
N VAL A 59 4.33 -13.26 1.96
CA VAL A 59 5.46 -12.42 2.34
C VAL A 59 5.08 -11.34 3.36
N HIS A 60 3.89 -10.76 3.22
CA HIS A 60 3.50 -9.55 3.95
C HIS A 60 2.49 -9.79 5.09
N SER A 61 1.94 -11.00 5.24
CA SER A 61 0.92 -11.33 6.26
C SER A 61 1.36 -11.16 7.71
N SER A 62 2.68 -11.19 7.97
CA SER A 62 3.27 -11.01 9.31
C SER A 62 3.33 -9.56 9.78
N ALA A 63 2.93 -8.59 8.93
CA ALA A 63 2.90 -7.18 9.30
C ALA A 63 1.94 -6.93 10.47
N LYS A 64 2.44 -6.25 11.51
CA LYS A 64 1.69 -6.03 12.76
C LYS A 64 0.62 -4.96 12.65
N THR A 65 0.85 -3.95 11.82
CA THR A 65 -0.07 -2.82 11.60
C THR A 65 -0.30 -2.63 10.11
N ALA A 66 -1.42 -2.01 9.77
CA ALA A 66 -1.72 -1.70 8.39
C ALA A 66 -0.76 -0.66 7.79
N ARG A 67 -0.25 0.27 8.62
CA ARG A 67 0.82 1.20 8.22
C ARG A 67 2.09 0.47 7.82
N ALA A 68 2.60 -0.43 8.66
CA ALA A 68 3.83 -1.16 8.37
C ALA A 68 3.69 -2.03 7.10
N LEU A 69 2.52 -2.65 6.92
CA LEU A 69 2.18 -3.38 5.70
C LEU A 69 2.26 -2.46 4.47
N TRP A 70 1.60 -1.31 4.52
CA TRP A 70 1.57 -0.35 3.43
C TRP A 70 2.95 0.21 3.10
N GLU A 71 3.74 0.60 4.11
CA GLU A 71 5.11 1.09 3.91
C GLU A 71 6.03 0.03 3.28
N SER A 72 5.88 -1.24 3.68
CA SER A 72 6.62 -2.35 3.09
C SER A 72 6.31 -2.53 1.61
N LEU A 73 5.02 -2.51 1.25
CA LEU A 73 4.55 -2.57 -0.13
C LEU A 73 5.04 -1.35 -0.92
N GLU A 74 4.90 -0.16 -0.34
CA GLU A 74 5.31 1.08 -0.97
C GLU A 74 6.82 1.11 -1.22
N LYS A 75 7.65 0.68 -0.28
CA LYS A 75 9.11 0.60 -0.44
C LYS A 75 9.50 -0.34 -1.58
N LYS A 76 8.87 -1.52 -1.65
CA LYS A 76 9.14 -2.50 -2.72
C LYS A 76 8.74 -1.92 -4.08
N TYR A 77 7.50 -1.43 -4.19
CA TYR A 77 6.93 -1.05 -5.48
C TYR A 77 7.15 0.39 -5.92
N LYS A 78 7.47 1.35 -5.03
CA LYS A 78 7.95 2.68 -5.47
C LYS A 78 9.35 2.57 -6.07
N THR A 79 10.23 1.77 -5.48
CA THR A 79 11.59 1.60 -5.98
C THR A 79 11.61 0.78 -7.27
N GLU A 80 10.85 -0.33 -7.30
CA GLU A 80 10.62 -1.11 -8.52
C GLU A 80 9.87 -0.31 -9.58
N GLY A 81 8.91 0.54 -9.21
CA GLY A 81 8.16 1.37 -10.17
C GLY A 81 9.01 2.46 -10.82
N VAL A 82 9.94 3.06 -10.08
CA VAL A 82 10.96 3.95 -10.66
C VAL A 82 11.92 3.16 -11.54
N GLY A 83 12.33 1.96 -11.12
CA GLY A 83 13.18 1.06 -11.92
C GLY A 83 12.49 0.60 -13.21
N LEU A 84 11.24 0.17 -13.14
CA LEU A 84 10.42 -0.31 -14.25
C LEU A 84 10.06 0.84 -15.19
N LYS A 85 9.71 2.03 -14.66
CA LYS A 85 9.52 3.23 -15.51
C LYS A 85 10.82 3.60 -16.21
N LYS A 86 11.96 3.63 -15.51
CA LYS A 86 13.27 3.89 -16.13
C LYS A 86 13.62 2.82 -17.16
N PHE A 87 13.32 1.56 -16.89
CA PHE A 87 13.55 0.43 -17.80
C PHE A 87 12.68 0.52 -19.06
N ILE A 88 11.39 0.82 -18.91
CA ILE A 88 10.46 1.03 -20.03
C ILE A 88 10.90 2.24 -20.87
N VAL A 89 11.26 3.35 -20.23
CA VAL A 89 11.77 4.55 -20.93
C VAL A 89 13.09 4.23 -21.66
N GLY A 90 14.00 3.49 -21.03
CA GLY A 90 15.24 3.04 -21.66
C GLY A 90 14.98 2.17 -22.90
N LYS A 91 14.13 1.15 -22.76
CA LYS A 91 13.72 0.30 -23.90
C LYS A 91 13.04 1.07 -25.02
N PHE A 92 12.23 2.09 -24.68
CA PHE A 92 11.59 2.94 -25.67
C PHE A 92 12.60 3.83 -26.41
N LEU A 93 13.60 4.37 -25.71
CA LEU A 93 14.65 5.19 -26.34
C LEU A 93 15.63 4.35 -27.19
N GLU A 94 15.88 3.11 -26.81
CA GLU A 94 16.69 2.16 -27.58
C GLU A 94 15.92 1.51 -28.73
N PHE A 95 14.60 1.64 -28.75
CA PHE A 95 13.77 1.11 -29.82
C PHE A 95 14.11 1.78 -31.15
N LYS A 96 14.62 0.99 -32.08
CA LYS A 96 14.88 1.40 -33.46
C LYS A 96 13.96 0.62 -34.38
N MET A 97 13.18 1.35 -35.18
CA MET A 97 12.38 0.73 -36.23
C MET A 97 13.30 0.16 -37.31
N VAL A 98 12.99 -1.06 -37.75
CA VAL A 98 13.66 -1.74 -38.85
C VAL A 98 12.68 -1.80 -40.02
N ASP A 99 13.06 -1.23 -41.17
CA ASP A 99 12.20 -1.11 -42.36
C ASP A 99 11.70 -2.46 -42.90
N SER A 100 12.41 -3.54 -42.60
CA SER A 100 12.06 -4.90 -43.02
C SER A 100 10.95 -5.55 -42.18
N LYS A 101 10.43 -4.89 -41.13
CA LYS A 101 9.38 -5.42 -40.25
C LYS A 101 8.22 -4.43 -40.12
N THR A 102 6.99 -4.95 -40.12
CA THR A 102 5.80 -4.16 -39.81
C THR A 102 5.80 -3.74 -38.35
N VAL A 103 5.25 -2.57 -38.01
CA VAL A 103 5.23 -2.01 -36.64
C VAL A 103 4.69 -3.01 -35.60
N MET A 104 3.62 -3.74 -35.93
CA MET A 104 3.04 -4.76 -35.03
C MET A 104 3.97 -5.93 -34.71
N ASN A 105 4.96 -6.21 -35.55
CA ASN A 105 5.93 -7.28 -35.34
C ASN A 105 7.21 -6.78 -34.65
N GLN A 106 7.26 -5.50 -34.29
CA GLN A 106 8.40 -4.86 -33.63
C GLN A 106 8.13 -4.51 -32.16
N VAL A 107 6.85 -4.52 -31.73
CA VAL A 107 6.41 -4.22 -30.36
C VAL A 107 6.23 -5.50 -29.54
#